data_AF-A0A0J6SM34-F1
#
_entry.id   AF-A0A0J6SM34-F1
#
_cell.length_a   1.000
_cell.length_b   1.000
_cell.length_c   1.000
_cell.angle_alpha   90.00
_cell.angle_beta   90.00
_cell.angle_gamma   90.00
#
_symmetry.space_group_name_H-M   'P 1'
#
loop_
_entity.id
_entity.type
_entity.pdbx_description
1 polymer ?
#
loop_
_entity_poly.entity_id
_entity_poly.type
_entity_poly.pdbx_seq_one_letter_code
_entity_poly.pdbx_strand_id
1 'polypeptide(L)'
;MRRGLAAGLALLSLAGPAVGQRARMPGQAAPAKPAAGKVVTCGALSNLRILMAETGGNPDAIRTRLADPKADHLGCTQVDRGRVEGNAERVVVGGTAYDCLKVKESSLCRWAVSGVPAEAP
;
A
#
# COMPACT_ATOMS: atom_id res chain seq x y z
N MET A 1 10.35 -38.75 -56.42
CA MET A 1 10.36 -38.04 -57.72
C MET A 1 9.01 -37.36 -57.93
N ARG A 2 8.96 -36.02 -57.96
CA ARG A 2 8.15 -35.22 -58.90
C ARG A 2 8.40 -33.74 -58.64
N ARG A 3 8.96 -33.10 -59.66
CA ARG A 3 9.24 -31.66 -59.77
C ARG A 3 7.93 -30.91 -60.05
N GLY A 4 7.83 -29.67 -59.59
CA GLY A 4 6.82 -28.70 -60.04
C GLY A 4 7.26 -27.29 -59.72
N LEU A 5 7.83 -26.61 -60.72
CA LEU A 5 8.13 -25.17 -60.73
C LEU A 5 6.85 -24.36 -61.03
N ALA A 6 6.65 -23.24 -60.32
CA ALA A 6 6.06 -21.97 -60.80
C ALA A 6 6.22 -20.94 -59.66
N ALA A 7 7.12 -19.95 -59.70
CA ALA A 7 7.15 -18.73 -60.53
C ALA A 7 6.14 -17.65 -60.12
N GLY A 8 6.67 -16.50 -59.64
CA GLY A 8 5.99 -15.21 -59.46
C GLY A 8 5.32 -15.04 -58.10
N LEU A 9 5.40 -13.93 -57.36
CA LEU A 9 5.72 -12.55 -57.70
C LEU A 9 6.28 -11.89 -56.42
N ALA A 10 7.37 -11.12 -56.55
CA ALA A 10 7.88 -10.29 -55.47
C ALA A 10 6.99 -9.06 -55.29
N LEU A 11 6.56 -8.79 -54.05
CA LEU A 11 6.09 -7.49 -53.60
C LEU A 11 6.95 -7.06 -52.41
N LEU A 12 7.95 -6.22 -52.69
CA LEU A 12 8.58 -5.41 -51.66
C LEU A 12 7.55 -4.40 -51.16
N SER A 13 7.31 -4.39 -49.84
CA SER A 13 6.68 -3.26 -49.16
C SER A 13 7.55 -2.90 -47.96
N LEU A 14 8.28 -1.80 -48.11
CA LEU A 14 8.92 -1.08 -47.02
C LEU A 14 7.84 -0.36 -46.20
N ALA A 15 7.74 -0.62 -44.90
CA ALA A 15 7.16 0.29 -43.92
C ALA A 15 7.70 -0.05 -42.53
N GLY A 16 8.23 0.96 -41.83
CA GLY A 16 9.16 0.85 -40.70
C GLY A 16 8.58 0.34 -39.37
N PRO A 17 9.40 0.35 -38.30
CA PRO A 17 8.98 -0.10 -36.99
C PRO A 17 7.96 0.89 -36.43
N ALA A 18 6.71 0.47 -36.30
CA ALA A 18 5.73 1.15 -35.49
C ALA A 18 6.18 1.08 -34.03
N VAL A 19 6.86 2.14 -33.57
CA VAL A 19 7.04 2.42 -32.14
C VAL A 19 5.64 2.59 -31.58
N GLY A 20 5.14 1.54 -30.92
CA GLY A 20 3.86 1.54 -30.24
C GLY A 20 3.86 2.61 -29.15
N GLN A 21 3.29 3.77 -29.44
CA GLN A 21 2.87 4.72 -28.43
C GLN A 21 1.72 4.08 -27.67
N ARG A 22 2.01 3.50 -26.50
CA ARG A 22 0.97 3.15 -25.53
C ARG A 22 0.21 4.43 -25.19
N ALA A 23 -1.00 4.55 -25.71
CA ALA A 23 -1.96 5.53 -25.25
C ALA A 23 -2.15 5.33 -23.75
N ARG A 24 -1.84 6.36 -22.95
CA ARG A 24 -2.20 6.41 -21.53
C ARG A 24 -3.73 6.41 -21.47
N MET A 25 -4.33 5.34 -20.94
CA MET A 25 -5.75 5.34 -20.60
C MET A 25 -5.99 6.41 -19.52
N PRO A 26 -6.99 7.31 -19.69
CA PRO A 26 -7.43 8.20 -18.63
C PRO A 26 -7.91 7.35 -17.44
N GLY A 27 -7.27 7.50 -16.28
CA GLY A 27 -7.68 6.83 -15.04
C GLY A 27 -6.63 5.95 -14.38
N GLN A 28 -5.47 5.72 -15.01
CA GLN A 28 -4.36 5.06 -14.31
C GLN A 28 -3.63 6.10 -13.45
N ALA A 29 -4.13 6.29 -12.22
CA ALA A 29 -3.42 7.06 -11.20
C ALA A 29 -2.04 6.41 -11.01
N ALA A 30 -0.98 7.21 -11.20
CA ALA A 30 0.38 6.77 -10.91
C ALA A 30 0.45 6.30 -9.44
N PRO A 31 1.26 5.28 -9.11
CA PRO A 31 1.44 4.86 -7.73
C PRO A 31 1.86 6.08 -6.91
N ALA A 32 1.03 6.47 -5.94
CA ALA A 32 1.35 7.56 -5.05
C ALA A 32 2.67 7.23 -4.34
N LYS A 33 3.65 8.13 -4.45
CA LYS A 33 4.91 8.01 -3.71
C LYS A 33 4.56 7.79 -2.22
N PRO A 34 5.19 6.81 -1.52
CA PRO A 34 4.91 6.59 -0.11
C PRO A 34 5.09 7.92 0.63
N ALA A 35 4.05 8.38 1.32
CA ALA A 35 4.14 9.63 2.06
C ALA A 35 5.32 9.55 3.04
N ALA A 36 6.18 10.55 3.04
CA ALA A 36 7.23 10.65 4.04
C ALA A 36 6.59 10.76 5.43
N GLY A 37 7.15 10.08 6.44
CA GLY A 37 6.70 10.19 7.82
C GLY A 37 6.68 8.86 8.57
N LYS A 38 6.27 8.94 9.84
CA LYS A 38 6.05 7.79 10.71
C LYS A 38 4.56 7.40 10.72
N VAL A 39 4.30 6.12 10.86
CA VAL A 39 2.97 5.54 11.09
C VAL A 39 2.94 4.93 12.49
N VAL A 40 1.87 5.18 13.23
CA VAL A 40 1.63 4.55 14.51
C VAL A 40 1.16 3.12 14.25
N THR A 41 1.84 2.14 14.83
CA THR A 41 1.49 0.73 14.67
C THR A 41 1.49 0.01 16.01
N CYS A 42 0.52 -0.88 16.20
CA CYS A 42 0.40 -1.71 17.41
C CYS A 42 0.47 -3.19 17.07
N GLY A 43 0.92 -4.01 18.02
CA GLY A 43 0.98 -5.47 17.83
C GLY A 43 -0.41 -6.11 17.77
N ALA A 44 -1.40 -5.50 18.44
CA ALA A 44 -2.78 -5.94 18.44
C ALA A 44 -3.71 -4.78 18.03
N LEU A 45 -4.76 -5.11 17.28
CA LEU A 45 -5.78 -4.13 16.87
C LEU A 45 -6.52 -3.53 18.06
N SER A 46 -6.80 -4.34 19.09
CA SER A 46 -7.41 -3.86 20.34
C SER A 46 -6.60 -2.72 20.96
N ASN A 47 -5.28 -2.87 21.00
CA ASN A 47 -4.39 -1.90 21.61
C ASN A 47 -4.33 -0.59 20.82
N LEU A 48 -4.36 -0.68 19.49
CA LEU A 48 -4.51 0.50 18.64
C LEU A 48 -5.83 1.22 18.93
N ARG A 49 -6.93 0.49 19.07
CA ARG A 49 -8.24 1.10 19.35
C ARG A 49 -8.30 1.73 20.73
N ILE A 50 -7.68 1.13 21.75
CA ILE A 50 -7.55 1.74 23.08
C ILE A 50 -6.75 3.04 22.99
N LEU A 51 -5.58 3.03 22.35
CA LEU A 51 -4.77 4.24 22.15
C LEU A 51 -5.57 5.35 21.46
N MET A 52 -6.30 5.01 20.38
CA MET A 52 -7.13 5.97 19.66
C MET A 52 -8.28 6.51 20.51
N ALA A 53 -8.92 5.66 21.34
CA ALA A 53 -9.99 6.09 22.23
C ALA A 53 -9.48 7.02 23.34
N GLU A 54 -8.36 6.67 23.99
CA GLU A 54 -7.76 7.46 25.07
C GLU A 54 -7.24 8.82 24.61
N THR A 55 -6.76 8.89 23.36
CA THR A 55 -6.19 10.12 22.78
C THR A 55 -7.18 10.91 21.92
N GLY A 56 -8.41 10.41 21.75
CA GLY A 56 -9.38 10.95 20.79
C GLY A 56 -8.88 10.94 19.34
N GLY A 57 -7.90 10.09 19.01
CA GLY A 57 -7.23 10.06 17.72
C GLY A 57 -6.37 11.29 17.39
N ASN A 58 -6.10 12.16 18.37
CA ASN A 58 -5.30 13.35 18.17
C ASN A 58 -3.81 12.96 17.97
N PRO A 59 -3.18 13.32 16.82
CA PRO A 59 -1.80 12.94 16.54
C PRO A 59 -0.77 13.44 17.56
N ASP A 60 -0.98 14.62 18.15
CA ASP A 60 -0.08 15.19 19.16
C ASP A 60 -0.21 14.48 20.51
N ALA A 61 -1.44 14.17 20.91
CA ALA A 61 -1.70 13.38 22.11
C ALA A 61 -1.10 11.97 21.98
N ILE A 62 -1.25 11.33 20.81
CA ILE A 62 -0.62 10.04 20.52
C ILE A 62 0.90 10.13 20.60
N ARG A 63 1.52 11.15 19.96
CA ARG A 63 2.98 11.34 20.01
C ARG A 63 3.47 11.57 21.44
N THR A 64 2.75 12.37 22.22
CA THR A 64 3.06 12.66 23.62
C THR A 64 3.00 11.37 24.45
N ARG A 65 1.93 10.59 24.30
CA ARG A 65 1.73 9.33 25.01
C ARG A 65 2.79 8.27 24.67
N LEU A 66 3.26 8.23 23.42
CA LEU A 66 4.31 7.31 22.97
C LEU A 66 5.72 7.78 23.32
N ALA A 67 5.91 9.07 23.67
CA ALA A 67 7.19 9.61 24.10
C ALA A 67 7.41 9.51 25.61
N ASP A 68 6.35 9.29 26.40
CA ASP A 68 6.44 9.17 27.86
C ASP A 68 6.98 7.78 28.28
N PRO A 69 8.19 7.69 28.84
CA PRO A 69 8.81 6.41 29.20
C PRO A 69 8.10 5.69 30.36
N LYS A 70 7.19 6.36 31.09
CA LYS A 70 6.44 5.76 32.20
C LYS A 70 5.12 5.18 31.77
N ALA A 71 4.71 5.43 30.54
CA ALA A 71 3.35 5.19 30.11
C ALA A 71 3.24 3.81 29.46
N ASP A 72 2.19 3.04 29.74
CA ASP A 72 1.99 1.74 29.09
C ASP A 72 1.72 1.94 27.60
N HIS A 73 2.68 1.65 26.73
CA HIS A 73 2.53 1.91 25.31
C HIS A 73 1.60 0.91 24.60
N LEU A 74 1.04 -0.09 25.30
CA LEU A 74 0.14 -1.10 24.74
C LEU A 74 0.77 -1.85 23.54
N GLY A 75 2.10 -1.94 23.51
CA GLY A 75 2.85 -2.47 22.36
C GLY A 75 2.69 -1.65 21.07
N CYS A 76 2.26 -0.39 21.15
CA CYS A 76 2.22 0.58 20.07
C CYS A 76 3.54 1.34 19.94
N THR A 77 3.91 1.69 18.72
CA THR A 77 5.13 2.45 18.42
C THR A 77 5.00 3.21 17.09
N GLN A 78 5.90 4.16 16.86
CA GLN A 78 6.02 4.87 15.59
C GLN A 78 7.04 4.17 14.69
N VAL A 79 6.60 3.73 13.51
CA VAL A 79 7.43 3.06 12.50
C VAL A 79 7.59 3.98 11.30
N ASP A 80 8.79 4.08 10.73
CA ASP A 80 9.00 4.80 9.48
C ASP A 80 8.21 4.15 8.34
N ARG A 81 7.47 4.94 7.55
CA ARG A 81 6.64 4.40 6.48
C ARG A 81 7.47 3.65 5.42
N GLY A 82 8.75 3.97 5.27
CA GLY A 82 9.70 3.22 4.41
C GLY A 82 10.02 1.79 4.87
N ARG A 83 9.66 1.41 6.12
CA ARG A 83 9.75 0.03 6.62
C ARG A 83 8.47 -0.77 6.38
N VAL A 84 7.40 -0.15 5.89
CA VAL A 84 6.15 -0.83 5.56
C VAL A 84 6.26 -1.42 4.15
N GLU A 85 6.18 -2.74 4.06
CA GLU A 85 6.33 -3.51 2.82
C GLU A 85 4.99 -3.73 2.11
N GLY A 86 3.88 -3.52 2.82
CA GLY A 86 2.54 -3.60 2.25
C GLY A 86 1.46 -3.87 3.30
N ASN A 87 0.27 -4.19 2.82
CA ASN A 87 -0.87 -4.61 3.63
C ASN A 87 -0.97 -6.16 3.59
N ALA A 88 -1.19 -6.77 4.76
CA ALA A 88 -1.50 -8.19 4.90
C ALA A 88 -3.02 -8.42 4.99
N GLU A 89 -3.72 -7.52 5.68
CA GLU A 89 -5.16 -7.60 5.92
C GLU A 89 -5.75 -6.21 6.12
N ARG A 90 -7.03 -6.05 5.77
CA ARG A 90 -7.83 -4.88 6.14
C ARG A 90 -9.10 -5.33 6.86
N VAL A 91 -9.47 -4.60 7.90
CA VAL A 91 -10.75 -4.79 8.61
C VAL A 91 -11.43 -3.45 8.86
N VAL A 92 -12.75 -3.45 8.96
CA VAL A 92 -13.55 -2.30 9.37
C VAL A 92 -14.23 -2.62 10.69
N VAL A 93 -14.03 -1.77 11.70
CA VAL A 93 -14.65 -1.94 13.02
C VAL A 93 -15.26 -0.62 13.47
N GLY A 94 -16.57 -0.61 13.71
CA GLY A 94 -17.29 0.61 14.11
C GLY A 94 -17.13 1.75 13.09
N GLY A 95 -17.13 1.44 11.79
CA GLY A 95 -16.96 2.43 10.72
C GLY A 95 -15.53 2.92 10.50
N THR A 96 -14.55 2.48 11.29
CA THR A 96 -13.13 2.82 11.08
C THR A 96 -12.41 1.67 10.41
N ALA A 97 -11.68 1.97 9.32
CA ALA A 97 -10.84 1.00 8.63
C ALA A 97 -9.45 0.91 9.28
N TYR A 98 -8.96 -0.31 9.41
CA TYR A 98 -7.64 -0.64 9.96
C TYR A 98 -6.91 -1.58 9.03
N ASP A 99 -5.61 -1.37 8.91
CA ASP A 99 -4.73 -2.17 8.07
C ASP A 99 -3.74 -2.93 8.95
N CYS A 100 -3.62 -4.25 8.76
CA CYS A 100 -2.48 -5.00 9.27
C CYS A 100 -1.32 -4.88 8.29
N LEU A 101 -0.28 -4.15 8.68
CA LEU A 101 0.85 -3.81 7.83
C LEU A 101 1.95 -4.86 7.96
N LYS A 102 2.53 -5.27 6.84
CA LYS A 102 3.79 -6.01 6.81
C LYS A 102 4.91 -5.01 7.06
N VAL A 103 5.63 -5.16 8.16
CA VAL A 103 6.72 -4.26 8.55
C VAL A 103 8.03 -5.04 8.51
N LYS A 104 9.03 -4.49 7.84
CA LYS A 104 10.37 -5.06 7.75
C LYS A 104 10.89 -5.44 9.13
N GLU A 105 11.52 -6.61 9.23
CA GLU A 105 12.06 -7.21 10.47
C GLU A 105 11.00 -7.56 11.53
N SER A 106 9.70 -7.54 11.20
CA SER A 106 8.65 -8.08 12.04
C SER A 106 8.11 -9.38 11.46
N SER A 107 8.03 -10.43 12.27
CA SER A 107 7.42 -11.72 11.89
C SER A 107 5.88 -11.69 11.96
N LEU A 108 5.31 -10.66 12.58
CA LEU A 108 3.87 -10.45 12.71
C LEU A 108 3.48 -9.15 12.02
N CYS A 109 2.27 -9.09 11.45
CA CYS A 109 1.77 -7.83 10.93
C CYS A 109 1.45 -6.85 12.07
N ARG A 110 1.51 -5.55 11.76
CA ARG A 110 1.37 -4.46 12.72
C ARG A 110 0.16 -3.62 12.35
N TRP A 111 -0.78 -3.47 13.27
CA TRP A 111 -2.04 -2.78 13.01
C TRP A 111 -1.86 -1.27 13.01
N ALA A 112 -2.42 -0.60 12.01
CA ALA A 112 -2.48 0.85 11.89
C ALA A 112 -3.88 1.30 11.45
N VAL A 113 -4.22 2.57 11.68
CA VAL A 113 -5.41 3.17 11.05
C VAL A 113 -5.17 3.19 9.56
N SER A 114 -6.17 2.75 8.79
CA SER A 114 -6.03 2.71 7.33
C SER A 114 -5.92 4.13 6.76
N GLY A 115 -5.04 4.28 5.77
CA GLY A 115 -5.00 5.49 4.94
C GLY A 115 -6.13 5.55 3.92
N VAL A 116 -6.92 4.49 3.80
CA VAL A 116 -8.10 4.41 2.94
C VAL A 116 -9.34 4.39 3.84
N PRO A 117 -10.33 5.26 3.60
CA PRO A 117 -11.58 5.23 4.36
C PRO A 117 -12.29 3.88 4.28
N ALA A 118 -13.08 3.55 5.29
CA ALA A 118 -14.02 2.44 5.18
C ALA A 118 -14.99 2.73 4.02
N GLU A 119 -15.20 1.77 3.13
CA GLU A 119 -16.28 1.87 2.14
C GLU A 119 -17.62 1.83 2.86
N ALA A 120 -18.59 2.60 2.34
CA ALA A 120 -19.95 2.53 2.82
C ALA A 120 -20.53 1.14 2.50
N PRO A 121 -21.33 0.53 3.40
CA PRO A 121 -22.01 -0.74 3.15
C PRO A 121 -22.90 -0.70 1.90
#